data_AF-A0A1S1QXV0-F1
#
_entry.id   AF-A0A1S1QXV0-F1
#
_cell.length_a   1.000
_cell.length_b   1.000
_cell.length_c   1.000
_cell.angle_alpha   90.00
_cell.angle_beta   90.00
_cell.angle_gamma   90.00
#
_symmetry.space_group_name_H-M   'P 1'
#
loop_
_entity.id
_entity.type
_entity.pdbx_description
1 polymer ?
#
loop_
_entity_poly.entity_id
_entity_poly.type
_entity_poly.pdbx_seq_one_letter_code
_entity_poly.pdbx_strand_id
1 'polypeptide(L)'
;MDGFDGELYLRLLGERALLSGGNQQPHGDPLVEQARALATVGAVAAPVARRVVEDYARVRALRGLGGPAHVGPPSAFGPPSATAQGPRRIALCHRVIRQPTGDLEIRYVILSQAETRLAIIFRSNAQVPPHVGGRPAAMPIGVTGVPSITVTDDYGNTVTSSEFSGGGTALQWRGSLTLRPALAPDTTWIELYGERVELGPSLGDRMVTIEDLTEADAVERYLAQCLAGTGFRSPQSRSLPEALEALTAAGLVDPADPAIAATHAVHEALTQVGRQLIPPPAWQQAPPPARRQAPPPAPPHVPPPPGATEPWRSLLARRGDTGGPAGTLFVGVATPVFDQVSAVLMDLTSTDAGFQCDVELSGPFEVGMAGGSTLDQVFVTFSALDDRGNVHLGRFGSWSGGGGIVSGTLGFWPALDPKATRLDIILTTDRARAVIAVPLTWDDAR
;
A
#
# COMPACT_ATOMS: atom_id res chain seq x y z
N MET A 1 -14.84 27.16 -19.07
CA MET A 1 -15.53 26.96 -17.77
C MET A 1 -15.99 28.33 -17.26
N ASP A 2 -16.85 29.01 -18.00
CA ASP A 2 -17.29 30.35 -17.58
C ASP A 2 -18.52 30.16 -16.69
N GLY A 3 -18.34 30.25 -15.38
CA GLY A 3 -19.44 30.34 -14.41
C GLY A 3 -19.46 29.33 -13.27
N PHE A 4 -18.61 28.30 -13.25
CA PHE A 4 -18.47 27.43 -12.07
C PHE A 4 -17.56 28.09 -11.03
N ASP A 5 -18.10 28.35 -9.84
CA ASP A 5 -17.34 28.81 -8.68
C ASP A 5 -17.14 27.64 -7.70
N GLY A 6 -15.97 27.00 -7.79
CA GLY A 6 -15.64 25.86 -6.95
C GLY A 6 -15.56 26.20 -5.46
N GLU A 7 -15.20 27.43 -5.08
CA GLU A 7 -15.21 27.84 -3.67
C GLU A 7 -16.65 27.92 -3.15
N LEU A 8 -17.53 28.63 -3.88
CA LEU A 8 -18.94 28.76 -3.52
C LEU A 8 -19.61 27.40 -3.42
N TYR A 9 -19.36 26.50 -4.39
CA TYR A 9 -19.90 25.14 -4.39
C TYR A 9 -19.51 24.38 -3.12
N LEU A 10 -18.23 24.37 -2.76
CA LEU A 10 -17.74 23.70 -1.55
C LEU A 10 -18.32 24.32 -0.27
N ARG A 11 -18.48 25.65 -0.23
CA ARG A 11 -19.11 26.32 0.92
C ARG A 11 -20.58 25.90 1.07
N LEU A 12 -21.34 25.87 -0.02
CA LEU A 12 -22.74 25.42 0.00
C LEU A 12 -22.89 23.97 0.47
N LEU A 13 -21.97 23.08 0.08
CA LEU A 13 -21.93 21.71 0.59
C LEU A 13 -21.63 21.65 2.09
N GLY A 14 -20.65 22.43 2.55
CA GLY A 14 -20.33 22.56 3.96
C GLY A 14 -21.53 23.01 4.79
N GLU A 15 -22.25 24.05 4.35
CA GLU A 15 -23.49 24.52 5.00
C GLU A 15 -24.57 23.44 5.03
N ARG A 16 -24.80 22.75 3.91
CA ARG A 16 -25.79 21.67 3.84
C ARG A 16 -25.48 20.56 4.83
N ALA A 17 -24.21 20.15 4.92
CA ALA A 17 -23.78 19.11 5.85
C ALA A 17 -23.95 19.52 7.33
N LEU A 18 -23.76 20.81 7.64
CA LEU A 18 -24.03 21.35 8.97
C LEU A 18 -25.52 21.35 9.32
N LEU A 19 -26.39 21.63 8.34
CA LEU A 19 -27.85 21.66 8.53
C LEU A 19 -28.46 20.26 8.65
N SER A 20 -27.92 19.28 7.93
CA SER A 20 -28.41 17.90 7.97
C SER A 20 -28.02 17.15 9.25
N GLY A 21 -27.27 17.78 10.17
CA GLY A 21 -26.79 17.15 11.40
C GLY A 21 -25.93 15.92 11.13
N GLY A 22 -25.24 15.89 9.98
CA GLY A 22 -24.59 14.70 9.47
C GLY A 22 -23.57 14.15 10.46
N ASN A 23 -23.87 13.00 11.04
CA ASN A 23 -22.87 12.20 11.73
C ASN A 23 -21.72 11.91 10.75
N GLN A 24 -20.48 11.98 11.24
CA GLN A 24 -19.31 11.51 10.50
C GLN A 24 -19.62 10.12 9.91
N GLN A 25 -19.59 10.00 8.58
CA GLN A 25 -19.71 8.70 7.98
C GLN A 25 -18.45 7.89 8.31
N PRO A 26 -18.57 6.57 8.51
CA PRO A 26 -17.42 5.71 8.81
C PRO A 26 -16.36 5.64 7.68
N HIS A 27 -16.62 6.26 6.53
CA HIS A 27 -15.85 6.12 5.29
C HIS A 27 -15.29 7.46 4.74
N GLY A 28 -15.22 8.51 5.57
CA GLY A 28 -14.69 9.82 5.18
C GLY A 28 -15.72 10.97 5.21
N ASP A 29 -15.25 12.19 5.02
CA ASP A 29 -16.07 13.40 4.95
C ASP A 29 -16.37 13.74 3.47
N PRO A 30 -17.64 13.69 3.03
CA PRO A 30 -18.02 14.05 1.66
C PRO A 30 -17.42 15.38 1.18
N LEU A 31 -17.35 16.38 2.07
CA LEU A 31 -16.76 17.68 1.73
C LEU A 31 -15.29 17.56 1.35
N VAL A 32 -14.52 16.71 2.04
CA VAL A 32 -13.10 16.49 1.76
C VAL A 32 -12.92 15.79 0.42
N GLU A 33 -13.74 14.76 0.16
CA GLU A 33 -13.67 13.99 -1.10
C GLU A 33 -14.01 14.85 -2.32
N GLN A 34 -15.08 15.62 -2.23
CA GLN A 34 -15.47 16.54 -3.30
C GLN A 34 -14.47 17.67 -3.50
N ALA A 35 -13.95 18.25 -2.40
CA ALA A 35 -12.88 19.25 -2.47
C ALA A 35 -11.61 18.70 -3.13
N ARG A 36 -11.27 17.45 -2.85
CA ARG A 36 -10.12 16.78 -3.46
C ARG A 36 -10.33 16.58 -4.95
N ALA A 37 -11.49 16.06 -5.36
CA ALA A 37 -11.81 15.87 -6.77
C ALA A 37 -11.66 17.17 -7.57
N LEU A 38 -12.28 18.25 -7.08
CA LEU A 38 -12.21 19.57 -7.74
C LEU A 38 -10.80 20.15 -7.74
N ALA A 39 -10.04 19.98 -6.66
CA ALA A 39 -8.67 20.49 -6.57
C ALA A 39 -7.70 19.74 -7.51
N THR A 40 -7.79 18.41 -7.57
CA THR A 40 -6.91 17.59 -8.41
C THR A 40 -7.14 17.85 -9.91
N VAL A 41 -8.38 18.10 -10.33
CA VAL A 41 -8.69 18.42 -11.74
C VAL A 41 -8.55 19.91 -12.07
N GLY A 42 -8.14 20.74 -11.11
CA GLY A 42 -7.92 22.19 -11.30
C GLY A 42 -9.21 23.03 -11.38
N ALA A 43 -10.37 22.49 -11.03
CA ALA A 43 -11.64 23.24 -10.96
C ALA A 43 -11.68 24.24 -9.80
N VAL A 44 -10.84 24.04 -8.78
CA VAL A 44 -10.60 24.97 -7.68
C VAL A 44 -9.12 24.91 -7.30
N ALA A 45 -8.53 26.04 -6.91
CA ALA A 45 -7.15 26.03 -6.43
C ALA A 45 -7.06 25.21 -5.13
N ALA A 46 -6.07 24.31 -5.03
CA ALA A 46 -5.90 23.46 -3.83
C ALA A 46 -5.85 24.25 -2.50
N PRO A 47 -5.17 25.42 -2.39
CA PRO A 47 -5.19 26.22 -1.17
C PRO A 47 -6.59 26.75 -0.80
N VAL A 48 -7.46 27.00 -1.80
CA VAL A 48 -8.84 27.46 -1.58
C VAL A 48 -9.70 26.30 -1.06
N ALA A 49 -9.66 25.15 -1.73
CA ALA A 49 -10.35 23.94 -1.29
C ALA A 49 -9.98 23.56 0.16
N ARG A 50 -8.68 23.61 0.48
CA ARG A 50 -8.15 23.37 1.83
C ARG A 50 -8.79 24.28 2.86
N ARG A 51 -8.74 25.59 2.63
CA ARG A 51 -9.30 26.58 3.55
C ARG A 51 -10.79 26.33 3.80
N VAL A 52 -11.57 26.00 2.77
CA VAL A 52 -13.00 25.69 2.94
C VAL A 52 -13.20 24.45 3.82
N VAL A 53 -12.48 23.36 3.55
CA VAL A 53 -12.53 22.14 4.37
C VAL A 53 -12.17 22.45 5.84
N GLU A 54 -11.11 23.21 6.08
CA GLU A 54 -10.67 23.59 7.43
C GLU A 54 -11.69 24.47 8.15
N ASP A 55 -12.31 25.43 7.45
CA ASP A 55 -13.37 26.29 7.99
C ASP A 55 -14.54 25.44 8.50
N TYR A 56 -15.04 24.49 7.69
CA TYR A 56 -16.18 23.66 8.07
C TYR A 56 -15.83 22.59 9.12
N ALA A 57 -14.62 22.04 9.08
CA ALA A 57 -14.13 21.16 10.14
C ALA A 57 -14.11 21.88 11.50
N ARG A 58 -13.65 23.15 11.52
CA ARG A 58 -13.66 24.00 12.72
C ARG A 58 -15.08 24.27 13.21
N VAL A 59 -16.01 24.64 12.31
CA VAL A 59 -17.40 24.89 12.67
C VAL A 59 -18.09 23.64 13.25
N ARG A 60 -17.88 22.47 12.65
CA ARG A 60 -18.42 21.20 13.17
C ARG A 60 -17.90 20.90 14.58
N ALA A 61 -16.61 21.09 14.82
CA ALA A 61 -16.03 20.88 16.14
C ALA A 61 -16.59 21.84 17.19
N LEU A 62 -16.78 23.13 16.85
CA LEU A 62 -17.41 24.10 17.74
C LEU A 62 -18.86 23.77 18.08
N ARG A 63 -19.56 23.01 17.21
CA ARG A 63 -20.93 22.54 17.42
C ARG A 63 -21.02 21.17 18.11
N GLY A 64 -19.89 20.55 18.45
CA GLY A 64 -19.87 19.18 19.01
C GLY A 64 -20.34 18.10 18.02
N LEU A 65 -20.38 18.41 16.71
CA LEU A 65 -20.83 17.53 15.64
C LEU A 65 -19.69 16.73 15.00
N GLY A 66 -18.49 16.78 15.58
CA GLY A 66 -17.33 16.01 15.15
C GLY A 66 -16.64 15.34 16.34
N GLY A 67 -15.79 14.36 16.04
CA GLY A 67 -14.67 14.04 16.94
C GLY A 67 -13.85 15.30 17.25
N PRO A 68 -12.92 15.26 18.23
CA PRO A 68 -12.12 16.43 18.58
C PRO A 68 -11.63 17.12 17.30
N ALA A 69 -11.82 18.44 17.20
CA ALA A 69 -11.20 19.25 16.15
C ALA A 69 -9.80 18.71 15.92
N HIS A 70 -9.29 18.74 14.68
CA HIS A 70 -7.90 18.37 14.36
C HIS A 70 -6.81 19.16 15.15
N VAL A 71 -7.16 19.84 16.24
CA VAL A 71 -6.35 20.23 17.40
C VAL A 71 -6.16 19.05 18.39
N GLY A 72 -6.02 17.82 17.89
CA GLY A 72 -5.22 16.83 18.63
C GLY A 72 -3.75 17.29 18.61
N PRO A 73 -2.87 16.77 19.49
CA PRO A 73 -1.43 16.89 19.20
C PRO A 73 -1.22 16.45 17.73
N PRO A 74 -0.26 17.04 16.99
CA PRO A 74 0.07 16.55 15.67
C PRO A 74 0.09 15.04 15.77
N SER A 75 -0.59 14.39 14.83
CA SER A 75 -0.62 12.95 14.68
C SER A 75 0.73 12.36 15.17
N ALA A 76 0.73 11.20 15.85
CA ALA A 76 2.01 10.55 16.21
C ALA A 76 2.96 10.42 14.99
N PHE A 77 2.42 10.54 13.78
CA PHE A 77 3.04 10.99 12.54
C PHE A 77 3.03 12.53 12.45
N GLY A 78 4.05 13.21 12.98
CA GLY A 78 4.19 14.67 12.86
C GLY A 78 4.18 15.14 11.40
N PRO A 79 4.16 16.46 11.12
CA PRO A 79 4.26 16.95 9.74
C PRO A 79 5.44 16.24 9.07
N PRO A 80 5.23 15.58 7.91
CA PRO A 80 6.30 14.83 7.27
C PRO A 80 7.44 15.80 7.01
N SER A 81 8.58 15.57 7.65
CA SER A 81 9.82 16.20 7.21
C SER A 81 10.06 15.66 5.81
N ALA A 82 9.71 16.47 4.81
CA ALA A 82 10.08 16.28 3.40
C ALA A 82 11.60 16.44 3.19
N THR A 83 12.41 16.07 4.19
CA THR A 83 13.84 15.88 3.97
C THR A 83 13.94 14.66 3.08
N ALA A 84 14.24 14.91 1.80
CA ALA A 84 14.71 13.91 0.86
C ALA A 84 15.66 12.98 1.62
N GLN A 85 15.23 11.74 1.80
CA GLN A 85 16.03 10.78 2.54
C GLN A 85 17.34 10.64 1.78
N GLY A 86 18.45 10.73 2.51
CA GLY A 86 19.77 10.45 1.94
C GLY A 86 19.77 9.08 1.25
N PRO A 87 20.70 8.84 0.32
CA PRO A 87 20.77 7.60 -0.44
C PRO A 87 20.72 6.38 0.47
N ARG A 88 19.88 5.41 0.09
CA ARG A 88 19.68 4.16 0.82
C ARG A 88 20.23 3.01 0.00
N ARG A 89 20.98 2.12 0.64
CA ARG A 89 21.42 0.88 0.01
C ARG A 89 20.58 -0.26 0.54
N ILE A 90 19.96 -1.00 -0.37
CA ILE A 90 19.23 -2.23 -0.05
C ILE A 90 20.10 -3.39 -0.51
N ALA A 91 20.51 -4.22 0.41
CA ALA A 91 21.37 -5.36 0.13
C ALA A 91 20.64 -6.68 0.39
N LEU A 92 20.62 -7.53 -0.64
CA LEU A 92 20.10 -8.88 -0.52
C LEU A 92 21.04 -9.75 0.30
N CYS A 93 20.48 -10.59 1.16
CA CYS A 93 21.25 -11.49 2.01
C CYS A 93 20.79 -12.95 1.89
N HIS A 94 19.46 -13.19 1.89
CA HIS A 94 18.83 -14.52 1.98
C HIS A 94 19.64 -15.55 2.78
N ARG A 95 19.92 -15.22 4.04
CA ARG A 95 20.73 -16.05 4.94
C ARG A 95 19.87 -16.63 6.04
N VAL A 96 19.88 -17.96 6.19
CA VAL A 96 19.28 -18.64 7.35
C VAL A 96 20.36 -18.93 8.38
N ILE A 97 20.17 -18.41 9.59
CA ILE A 97 20.99 -18.64 10.77
C ILE A 97 20.20 -19.54 11.71
N ARG A 98 20.73 -20.74 12.00
CA ARG A 98 20.07 -21.71 12.87
C ARG A 98 20.33 -21.38 14.33
N GLN A 99 19.26 -21.25 15.12
CA GLN A 99 19.32 -20.99 16.55
C GLN A 99 18.70 -22.17 17.32
N PRO A 100 19.05 -22.35 18.62
CA PRO A 100 18.44 -23.39 19.44
C PRO A 100 16.91 -23.31 19.51
N THR A 101 16.34 -22.11 19.34
CA THR A 101 14.90 -21.83 19.41
C THR A 101 14.19 -21.80 18.05
N GLY A 102 14.93 -21.92 16.94
CA GLY A 102 14.36 -21.80 15.60
C GLY A 102 15.33 -21.27 14.55
N ASP A 103 14.83 -21.10 13.34
CA ASP A 103 15.61 -20.59 12.21
C ASP A 103 15.32 -19.09 12.00
N LEU A 104 16.37 -18.26 12.02
CA LEU A 104 16.29 -16.85 11.67
C LEU A 104 16.76 -16.66 10.24
N GLU A 105 15.85 -16.31 9.35
CA GLU A 105 16.14 -15.93 7.97
C GLU A 105 16.26 -14.41 7.87
N ILE A 106 17.42 -13.91 7.45
CA ILE A 106 17.64 -12.52 7.05
C ILE A 106 17.42 -12.44 5.55
N ARG A 107 16.41 -11.67 5.15
CA ARG A 107 16.02 -11.56 3.76
C ARG A 107 16.86 -10.50 3.08
N TYR A 108 16.81 -9.28 3.62
CA TYR A 108 17.55 -8.13 3.12
C TYR A 108 17.85 -7.14 4.24
N VAL A 109 18.79 -6.25 3.97
CA VAL A 109 19.20 -5.16 4.87
C VAL A 109 19.04 -3.83 4.13
N ILE A 110 18.40 -2.86 4.80
CA ILE A 110 18.32 -1.48 4.34
C ILE A 110 19.31 -0.66 5.17
N LEU A 111 20.36 -0.16 4.52
CA LEU A 111 21.36 0.71 5.10
C LEU A 111 21.05 2.16 4.71
N SER A 112 20.87 3.02 5.72
CA SER A 112 20.65 4.46 5.54
C SER A 112 21.47 5.23 6.57
N GLN A 113 21.56 6.56 6.42
CA GLN A 113 22.26 7.39 7.40
C GLN A 113 21.53 7.48 8.76
N ALA A 114 20.21 7.32 8.77
CA ALA A 114 19.40 7.51 9.98
C ALA A 114 19.26 6.21 10.80
N GLU A 115 19.06 5.09 10.11
CA GLU A 115 18.92 3.77 10.72
C GLU A 115 19.31 2.65 9.76
N THR A 116 19.57 1.47 10.32
CA THR A 116 19.66 0.23 9.54
C THR A 116 18.47 -0.65 9.87
N ARG A 117 17.81 -1.22 8.85
CA ARG A 117 16.68 -2.13 9.02
C ARG A 117 17.02 -3.52 8.47
N LEU A 118 16.80 -4.56 9.28
CA LEU A 118 16.97 -5.96 8.89
C LEU A 118 15.58 -6.58 8.74
N ALA A 119 15.23 -7.01 7.52
CA ALA A 119 14.00 -7.76 7.30
C ALA A 119 14.23 -9.23 7.60
N ILE A 120 13.43 -9.78 8.51
CA ILE A 120 13.62 -11.12 9.04
C ILE A 120 12.36 -11.98 8.96
N ILE A 121 12.56 -13.28 8.82
CA ILE A 121 11.57 -14.31 9.16
C ILE A 121 12.18 -15.19 10.24
N PHE A 122 11.49 -15.32 11.37
CA PHE A 122 11.85 -16.28 12.41
C PHE A 122 10.86 -17.44 12.41
N ARG A 123 11.36 -18.68 12.26
CA ARG A 123 10.57 -19.91 12.33
C ARG A 123 10.94 -20.66 13.61
N SER A 124 10.04 -20.68 14.58
CA SER A 124 10.23 -21.39 15.85
C SER A 124 10.22 -22.90 15.65
N ASN A 125 11.11 -23.62 16.34
CA ASN A 125 11.10 -25.07 16.42
C ASN A 125 10.27 -25.62 17.60
N ALA A 126 9.54 -24.74 18.32
CA ALA A 126 8.71 -25.12 19.45
C ALA A 126 7.65 -26.14 19.04
N GLN A 127 7.46 -27.17 19.86
CA GLN A 127 6.36 -28.10 19.68
C GLN A 127 5.07 -27.52 20.26
N VAL A 128 4.13 -27.19 19.38
CA VAL A 128 2.82 -26.63 19.77
C VAL A 128 1.71 -27.47 19.14
N PRO A 129 0.57 -27.63 19.83
CA PRO A 129 -0.58 -28.28 19.22
C PRO A 129 -1.00 -27.59 17.92
N PRO A 130 -1.47 -28.33 16.89
CA PRO A 130 -1.77 -27.76 15.57
C PRO A 130 -2.73 -26.57 15.59
N HIS A 131 -3.67 -26.55 16.54
CA HIS A 131 -4.67 -25.49 16.70
C HIS A 131 -4.13 -24.19 17.34
N VAL A 132 -2.90 -24.22 17.85
CA VAL A 132 -2.20 -23.07 18.44
C VAL A 132 -1.20 -22.46 17.45
N GLY A 133 -0.55 -23.30 16.63
CA GLY A 133 0.56 -22.91 15.76
C GLY A 133 0.27 -21.76 14.81
N GLY A 134 -0.95 -21.68 14.26
CA GLY A 134 -1.34 -20.60 13.35
C GLY A 134 -2.17 -19.48 13.97
N ARG A 135 -2.31 -19.44 15.30
CA ARG A 135 -2.99 -18.31 15.92
C ARG A 135 -2.09 -17.07 15.87
N PRO A 136 -2.65 -15.88 15.61
CA PRO A 136 -1.93 -14.63 15.81
C PRO A 136 -1.37 -14.60 17.22
N ALA A 137 -0.08 -14.33 17.34
CA ALA A 137 0.60 -14.26 18.62
C ALA A 137 1.41 -12.96 18.67
N ALA A 138 1.56 -12.39 19.86
CA ALA A 138 2.38 -11.21 20.10
C ALA A 138 3.88 -11.52 20.23
N MET A 139 4.26 -12.80 20.33
CA MET A 139 5.62 -13.36 20.21
C MET A 139 5.52 -14.85 19.83
N PRO A 140 6.55 -15.48 19.23
CA PRO A 140 6.61 -16.93 19.09
C PRO A 140 6.61 -17.61 20.46
N ILE A 141 6.00 -18.80 20.55
CA ILE A 141 6.03 -19.59 21.79
C ILE A 141 7.48 -20.02 22.07
N GLY A 142 7.95 -19.75 23.30
CA GLY A 142 9.34 -19.99 23.72
C GLY A 142 10.26 -18.77 23.65
N VAL A 143 9.75 -17.61 23.20
CA VAL A 143 10.49 -16.35 23.15
C VAL A 143 9.82 -15.32 24.07
N THR A 144 10.53 -14.80 25.07
CA THR A 144 9.98 -13.92 26.12
C THR A 144 10.08 -12.42 25.84
N GLY A 145 10.45 -12.03 24.62
CA GLY A 145 10.51 -10.64 24.16
C GLY A 145 11.10 -10.55 22.76
N VAL A 146 10.89 -9.43 22.06
CA VAL A 146 11.51 -9.17 20.76
C VAL A 146 13.00 -9.54 20.85
N PRO A 147 13.53 -10.43 19.99
CA PRO A 147 14.94 -10.78 20.06
C PRO A 147 15.76 -9.50 19.87
N SER A 148 16.41 -9.06 20.94
CA SER A 148 17.42 -8.03 20.88
C SER A 148 18.61 -8.62 20.14
N ILE A 149 18.78 -8.26 18.87
CA ILE A 149 19.86 -8.77 18.02
C ILE A 149 20.99 -7.75 18.02
N THR A 150 22.19 -8.20 18.37
CA THR A 150 23.41 -7.43 18.18
C THR A 150 24.02 -7.75 16.83
N VAL A 151 24.34 -6.71 16.08
CA VAL A 151 24.87 -6.77 14.71
C VAL A 151 26.17 -5.99 14.65
N THR A 152 27.21 -6.61 14.11
CA THR A 152 28.52 -5.99 13.89
C THR A 152 28.76 -5.79 12.40
N ASP A 153 29.22 -4.61 11.97
CA ASP A 153 29.57 -4.35 10.57
C ASP A 153 31.07 -4.58 10.26
N ASP A 154 31.44 -4.37 9.01
CA ASP A 154 32.80 -4.52 8.49
C ASP A 154 33.78 -3.45 8.93
N TYR A 155 33.27 -2.37 9.52
CA TYR A 155 34.04 -1.33 10.19
C TYR A 155 34.26 -1.64 11.68
N GLY A 156 33.67 -2.74 12.19
CA GLY A 156 33.73 -3.13 13.59
C GLY A 156 32.71 -2.41 14.49
N ASN A 157 31.78 -1.64 13.91
CA ASN A 157 30.71 -1.02 14.68
C ASN A 157 29.71 -2.10 15.11
N THR A 158 29.40 -2.13 16.40
CA THR A 158 28.45 -3.08 16.97
C THR A 158 27.21 -2.33 17.46
N VAL A 159 26.04 -2.68 16.94
CA VAL A 159 24.75 -2.05 17.27
C VAL A 159 23.73 -3.12 17.66
N THR A 160 22.95 -2.84 18.69
CA THR A 160 21.84 -3.70 19.11
C THR A 160 20.52 -3.14 18.61
N SER A 161 19.61 -4.01 18.16
CA SER A 161 18.28 -3.63 17.67
C SER A 161 17.52 -2.86 18.75
N SER A 162 17.07 -1.66 18.41
CA SER A 162 16.29 -0.80 19.31
C SER A 162 14.79 -1.08 19.23
N GLU A 163 14.32 -1.59 18.09
CA GLU A 163 12.90 -1.78 17.83
C GLU A 163 12.67 -2.97 16.88
N PHE A 164 11.49 -3.58 16.99
CA PHE A 164 10.97 -4.51 16.00
C PHE A 164 9.57 -4.10 15.60
N SER A 165 9.30 -4.11 14.30
CA SER A 165 7.97 -3.96 13.73
C SER A 165 7.63 -5.18 12.91
N GLY A 166 6.49 -5.80 13.16
CA GLY A 166 6.09 -7.00 12.45
C GLY A 166 5.01 -7.74 13.21
N GLY A 167 4.75 -8.96 12.75
CA GLY A 167 3.77 -9.83 13.38
C GLY A 167 3.94 -11.26 12.92
N GLY A 168 3.12 -12.13 13.47
CA GLY A 168 3.19 -13.52 13.11
C GLY A 168 2.24 -14.39 13.90
N THR A 169 2.52 -15.67 13.80
CA THR A 169 1.84 -16.74 14.49
C THR A 169 2.70 -17.25 15.65
N ALA A 170 2.20 -18.26 16.38
CA ALA A 170 2.98 -18.90 17.43
C ALA A 170 4.28 -19.57 16.92
N LEU A 171 4.34 -19.95 15.64
CA LEU A 171 5.47 -20.66 15.05
C LEU A 171 6.28 -19.86 14.04
N GLN A 172 5.74 -18.78 13.49
CA GLN A 172 6.44 -17.99 12.47
C GLN A 172 6.19 -16.52 12.66
N TRP A 173 7.26 -15.73 12.69
CA TRP A 173 7.24 -14.28 12.78
C TRP A 173 7.92 -13.66 11.57
N ARG A 174 7.34 -12.59 11.03
CA ARG A 174 7.92 -11.79 9.94
C ARG A 174 7.88 -10.33 10.35
N GLY A 175 8.98 -9.63 10.12
CA GLY A 175 9.07 -8.22 10.46
C GLY A 175 10.42 -7.62 10.12
N SER A 176 10.64 -6.43 10.65
CA SER A 176 11.88 -5.67 10.52
C SER A 176 12.43 -5.32 11.90
N LEU A 177 13.72 -5.54 12.08
CA LEU A 177 14.49 -5.02 13.21
C LEU A 177 15.11 -3.69 12.81
N THR A 178 15.01 -2.70 13.68
CA THR A 178 15.61 -1.37 13.49
C THR A 178 16.84 -1.24 14.39
N LEU A 179 17.97 -0.82 13.82
CA LEU A 179 19.23 -0.54 14.50
C LEU A 179 19.47 0.98 14.51
N ARG A 180 19.70 1.52 15.72
CA ARG A 180 20.10 2.91 15.92
C ARG A 180 21.24 2.95 16.97
N PRO A 181 22.40 3.58 16.68
CA PRO A 181 22.74 4.30 15.43
C PRO A 181 22.80 3.38 14.20
N ALA A 182 22.72 3.96 13.01
CA ALA A 182 22.81 3.20 11.77
C ALA A 182 24.22 2.62 11.55
N LEU A 183 24.29 1.46 10.90
CA LEU A 183 25.53 0.96 10.29
C LEU A 183 25.89 1.79 9.05
N ALA A 184 27.14 1.74 8.62
CA ALA A 184 27.61 2.51 7.48
C ALA A 184 26.86 2.13 6.18
N PRO A 185 26.39 3.09 5.35
CA PRO A 185 25.67 2.79 4.11
C PRO A 185 26.39 1.88 3.11
N ASP A 186 27.71 1.84 3.17
CA ASP A 186 28.60 1.04 2.33
C ASP A 186 29.05 -0.29 2.98
N THR A 187 28.51 -0.63 4.16
CA THR A 187 28.78 -1.88 4.88
C THR A 187 28.72 -3.10 3.95
N THR A 188 29.77 -3.88 3.84
CA THR A 188 29.83 -5.02 2.89
C THR A 188 29.40 -6.35 3.50
N TRP A 189 29.50 -6.50 4.82
CA TRP A 189 29.02 -7.67 5.55
C TRP A 189 28.55 -7.27 6.95
N ILE A 190 27.67 -8.09 7.52
CA ILE A 190 27.28 -7.99 8.92
C ILE A 190 27.51 -9.32 9.64
N GLU A 191 27.81 -9.28 10.92
CA GLU A 191 27.90 -10.44 11.78
C GLU A 191 26.81 -10.38 12.85
N LEU A 192 26.10 -11.48 13.02
CA LEU A 192 25.11 -11.66 14.08
C LEU A 192 25.04 -13.14 14.45
N TYR A 193 24.89 -13.41 15.76
CA TYR A 193 24.98 -14.76 16.32
C TYR A 193 26.27 -15.53 15.95
N GLY A 194 27.38 -14.80 15.76
CA GLY A 194 28.65 -15.39 15.35
C GLY A 194 28.70 -15.87 13.90
N GLU A 195 27.66 -15.59 13.11
CA GLU A 195 27.64 -15.85 11.68
C GLU A 195 27.81 -14.55 10.89
N ARG A 196 28.79 -14.56 9.99
CA ARG A 196 29.01 -13.49 9.02
C ARG A 196 28.08 -13.68 7.80
N VAL A 197 27.44 -12.59 7.42
CA VAL A 197 26.47 -12.49 6.33
C VAL A 197 26.97 -11.44 5.34
N GLU A 198 27.33 -11.88 4.14
CA GLU A 198 27.74 -10.99 3.06
C GLU A 198 26.51 -10.23 2.52
N LEU A 199 26.66 -8.92 2.33
CA LEU A 199 25.61 -8.04 1.82
C LEU A 199 25.80 -7.86 0.30
N GLY A 200 24.83 -8.35 -0.48
CA GLY A 200 24.87 -8.24 -1.94
C GLY A 200 24.92 -6.78 -2.46
N PRO A 201 25.28 -6.59 -3.75
CA PRO A 201 25.20 -5.27 -4.37
C PRO A 201 23.75 -4.76 -4.37
N SER A 202 23.55 -3.44 -4.44
CA SER A 202 22.20 -2.93 -4.72
C SER A 202 21.84 -3.27 -6.17
N LEU A 203 20.59 -3.68 -6.40
CA LEU A 203 20.12 -4.04 -7.75
C LEU A 203 19.75 -2.81 -8.61
N GLY A 204 19.79 -1.61 -8.03
CA GLY A 204 20.01 -0.33 -8.73
C GLY A 204 18.82 0.29 -9.46
N ASP A 205 18.95 1.59 -9.72
CA ASP A 205 17.98 2.52 -10.34
C ASP A 205 17.53 2.17 -11.77
N ARG A 206 18.09 1.11 -12.38
CA ARG A 206 17.88 0.76 -13.80
C ARG A 206 16.51 0.14 -14.10
N MET A 207 15.72 -0.15 -13.06
CA MET A 207 14.40 -0.74 -13.18
C MET A 207 13.28 0.30 -13.12
N VAL A 208 13.59 1.58 -12.86
CA VAL A 208 12.57 2.60 -12.61
C VAL A 208 12.52 3.62 -13.72
N THR A 209 11.31 3.84 -14.25
CA THR A 209 11.00 4.98 -15.10
C THR A 209 9.99 5.88 -14.38
N ILE A 210 10.24 7.19 -14.37
CA ILE A 210 9.28 8.19 -13.88
C ILE A 210 8.66 8.86 -15.09
N GLU A 211 7.33 8.91 -15.12
CA GLU A 211 6.57 9.52 -16.19
C GLU A 211 5.68 10.61 -15.61
N ASP A 212 5.84 11.84 -16.10
CA ASP A 212 4.95 12.94 -15.78
C ASP A 212 3.62 12.77 -16.51
N LEU A 213 2.52 12.98 -15.79
CA LEU A 213 1.17 12.83 -16.31
C LEU A 213 0.64 14.21 -16.73
N THR A 214 0.14 14.31 -17.96
CA THR A 214 -0.31 15.59 -18.53
C THR A 214 -1.62 16.08 -17.89
N GLU A 215 -1.91 17.38 -17.94
CA GLU A 215 -3.17 17.92 -17.41
C GLU A 215 -4.40 17.50 -18.24
N ALA A 216 -4.21 17.14 -19.52
CA ALA A 216 -5.30 16.83 -20.46
C ALA A 216 -6.20 15.67 -20.00
N ASP A 217 -5.67 14.77 -19.16
CA ASP A 217 -6.37 13.56 -18.71
C ASP A 217 -6.71 13.58 -17.20
N ALA A 218 -6.75 14.75 -16.56
CA ALA A 218 -6.89 14.85 -15.11
C ALA A 218 -8.20 14.22 -14.56
N VAL A 219 -9.32 14.41 -15.26
CA VAL A 219 -10.62 13.84 -14.87
C VAL A 219 -10.60 12.31 -14.99
N GLU A 220 -10.20 11.79 -16.16
CA GLU A 220 -10.13 10.35 -16.41
C GLU A 220 -9.20 9.65 -15.42
N ARG A 221 -8.02 10.25 -15.17
CA ARG A 221 -7.06 9.75 -14.18
C ARG A 221 -7.65 9.75 -12.77
N TYR A 222 -8.31 10.82 -12.36
CA TYR A 222 -8.90 10.91 -11.04
C TYR A 222 -9.94 9.80 -10.82
N LEU A 223 -10.83 9.59 -11.81
CA LEU A 223 -11.82 8.51 -11.78
C LEU A 223 -11.17 7.13 -11.80
N ALA A 224 -10.12 6.93 -12.59
CA ALA A 224 -9.34 5.70 -12.59
C ALA A 224 -8.68 5.42 -11.22
N GLN A 225 -8.19 6.46 -10.53
CA GLN A 225 -7.66 6.34 -9.17
C GLN A 225 -8.76 6.01 -8.14
N CYS A 226 -9.97 6.56 -8.29
CA CYS A 226 -11.13 6.16 -7.48
C CYS A 226 -11.47 4.68 -7.68
N LEU A 227 -11.47 4.21 -8.93
CA LEU A 227 -11.69 2.79 -9.26
C LEU A 227 -10.57 1.89 -8.70
N ALA A 228 -9.31 2.31 -8.84
CA ALA A 228 -8.16 1.58 -8.29
C ALA A 228 -8.16 1.55 -6.76
N GLY A 229 -8.86 2.47 -6.08
CA GLY A 229 -9.10 2.41 -4.63
C GLY A 229 -10.36 1.63 -4.22
N THR A 230 -11.21 1.22 -5.18
CA THR A 230 -12.50 0.59 -4.92
C THR A 230 -12.35 -0.89 -4.54
N GLY A 231 -13.14 -1.35 -3.55
CA GLY A 231 -13.17 -2.76 -3.13
C GLY A 231 -12.17 -3.11 -2.02
N PHE A 232 -11.41 -2.12 -1.54
CA PHE A 232 -10.47 -2.29 -0.44
C PHE A 232 -11.10 -1.78 0.84
N ARG A 233 -11.12 -2.59 1.91
CA ARG A 233 -11.61 -2.21 3.25
C ARG A 233 -10.68 -1.21 3.95
N SER A 234 -10.20 -0.21 3.22
CA SER A 234 -9.55 0.94 3.83
C SER A 234 -10.62 2.00 4.07
N PRO A 235 -10.69 2.62 5.26
CA PRO A 235 -11.65 3.66 5.58
C PRO A 235 -11.48 4.97 4.77
N GLN A 236 -10.53 5.03 3.82
CA GLN A 236 -10.08 6.26 3.14
C GLN A 236 -9.86 6.07 1.63
N SER A 237 -10.52 5.11 0.98
CA SER A 237 -10.52 5.06 -0.48
C SER A 237 -11.24 6.29 -1.04
N ARG A 238 -10.69 6.91 -2.09
CA ARG A 238 -11.38 8.00 -2.80
C ARG A 238 -12.80 7.59 -3.17
N SER A 239 -13.77 8.41 -2.79
CA SER A 239 -15.17 8.10 -3.03
C SER A 239 -15.56 8.43 -4.47
N LEU A 240 -15.75 7.41 -5.31
CA LEU A 240 -16.21 7.60 -6.68
C LEU A 240 -17.57 8.35 -6.75
N PRO A 241 -18.59 8.01 -5.94
CA PRO A 241 -19.86 8.75 -5.97
C PRO A 241 -19.71 10.25 -5.69
N GLU A 242 -18.94 10.60 -4.66
CA GLU A 242 -18.70 12.00 -4.28
C GLU A 242 -17.90 12.74 -5.37
N ALA A 243 -16.88 12.07 -5.93
CA ALA A 243 -16.11 12.61 -7.04
C ALA A 243 -16.98 12.93 -8.26
N LEU A 244 -17.85 11.99 -8.66
CA LEU A 244 -18.72 12.17 -9.81
C LEU A 244 -19.77 13.26 -9.57
N GLU A 245 -20.30 13.39 -8.36
CA GLU A 245 -21.21 14.49 -8.01
C GLU A 245 -20.52 15.85 -8.19
N ALA A 246 -19.30 16.00 -7.64
CA ALA A 246 -18.54 17.24 -7.73
C ALA A 246 -18.14 17.59 -9.17
N LEU A 247 -17.65 16.61 -9.93
CA LEU A 247 -17.22 16.79 -11.32
C LEU A 247 -18.40 17.08 -12.25
N THR A 248 -19.57 16.48 -11.99
CA THR A 248 -20.81 16.80 -12.71
C THR A 248 -21.27 18.22 -12.40
N ALA A 249 -21.22 18.64 -11.13
CA ALA A 249 -21.56 20.01 -10.74
C ALA A 249 -20.63 21.06 -11.37
N ALA A 250 -19.37 20.72 -11.59
CA ALA A 250 -18.39 21.54 -12.30
C ALA A 250 -18.58 21.55 -13.83
N GLY A 251 -19.48 20.72 -14.38
CA GLY A 251 -19.66 20.55 -15.82
C GLY A 251 -18.48 19.86 -16.51
N LEU A 252 -17.64 19.16 -15.75
CA LEU A 252 -16.47 18.43 -16.24
C LEU A 252 -16.81 16.99 -16.66
N VAL A 253 -17.97 16.50 -16.21
CA VAL A 253 -18.49 15.18 -16.51
C VAL A 253 -19.94 15.32 -16.94
N ASP A 254 -20.30 14.73 -18.09
CA ASP A 254 -21.69 14.60 -18.52
C ASP A 254 -22.26 13.28 -17.97
N PRO A 255 -23.29 13.31 -17.09
CA PRO A 255 -23.88 12.08 -16.55
C PRO A 255 -24.58 11.23 -17.61
N ALA A 256 -24.87 11.79 -18.80
CA ALA A 256 -25.42 11.04 -19.93
C ALA A 256 -24.34 10.36 -20.79
N ASP A 257 -23.05 10.62 -20.53
CA ASP A 257 -21.94 9.99 -21.25
C ASP A 257 -21.90 8.47 -20.94
N PRO A 258 -21.94 7.60 -21.96
CA PRO A 258 -21.80 6.16 -21.77
C PRO A 258 -20.51 5.75 -21.02
N ALA A 259 -19.43 6.52 -21.10
CA ALA A 259 -18.19 6.25 -20.36
C ALA A 259 -18.39 6.36 -18.83
N ILE A 260 -19.28 7.24 -18.38
CA ILE A 260 -19.61 7.41 -16.95
C ILE A 260 -20.47 6.25 -16.45
N ALA A 261 -21.43 5.80 -17.27
CA ALA A 261 -22.19 4.59 -16.99
C ALA A 261 -21.26 3.36 -16.89
N ALA A 262 -20.27 3.24 -17.78
CA ALA A 262 -19.26 2.18 -17.72
C ALA A 262 -18.40 2.28 -16.44
N THR A 263 -17.98 3.49 -16.05
CA THR A 263 -17.23 3.75 -14.81
C THR A 263 -18.02 3.30 -13.57
N HIS A 264 -19.32 3.61 -13.49
CA HIS A 264 -20.19 3.11 -12.41
C HIS A 264 -20.28 1.58 -12.39
N ALA A 265 -20.45 0.96 -13.56
CA ALA A 265 -20.56 -0.50 -13.65
C ALA A 265 -19.26 -1.20 -13.21
N VAL A 266 -18.10 -0.64 -13.56
CA VAL A 266 -16.80 -1.13 -13.06
C VAL A 266 -16.70 -0.97 -11.55
N HIS A 267 -17.08 0.19 -11.00
CA HIS A 267 -17.05 0.43 -9.54
C HIS A 267 -17.94 -0.56 -8.78
N GLU A 268 -19.14 -0.85 -9.27
CA GLU A 268 -20.04 -1.83 -8.68
C GLU A 268 -19.42 -3.23 -8.72
N ALA A 269 -18.86 -3.63 -9.87
CA ALA A 269 -18.18 -4.91 -10.03
C ALA A 269 -16.99 -5.05 -9.06
N LEU A 270 -16.14 -4.04 -8.93
CA LEU A 270 -15.01 -4.02 -8.00
C LEU A 270 -15.45 -4.03 -6.53
N THR A 271 -16.53 -3.32 -6.20
CA THR A 271 -17.12 -3.34 -4.85
C THR A 271 -17.63 -4.74 -4.50
N GLN A 272 -18.24 -5.43 -5.46
CA GLN A 272 -18.69 -6.81 -5.28
C GLN A 272 -17.51 -7.77 -5.11
N VAL A 273 -16.43 -7.59 -5.89
CA VAL A 273 -15.17 -8.35 -5.72
C VAL A 273 -14.61 -8.13 -4.33
N GLY A 274 -14.47 -6.89 -3.87
CA GLY A 274 -13.95 -6.57 -2.54
C GLY A 274 -14.76 -7.17 -1.38
N ARG A 275 -16.06 -7.40 -1.59
CA ARG A 275 -16.94 -8.10 -0.63
C ARG A 275 -16.77 -9.62 -0.65
N GLN A 276 -16.46 -10.20 -1.81
CA GLN A 276 -16.46 -11.65 -2.05
C GLN A 276 -15.09 -12.31 -2.04
N LEU A 277 -14.02 -11.57 -2.33
CA LEU A 277 -12.73 -12.13 -2.70
C LEU A 277 -11.58 -11.65 -1.81
N ILE A 278 -10.71 -12.62 -1.54
CA ILE A 278 -9.40 -12.58 -0.88
C ILE A 278 -9.50 -12.76 0.65
N PRO A 279 -9.46 -14.02 1.15
CA PRO A 279 -9.05 -14.25 2.53
C PRO A 279 -7.69 -13.57 2.78
N PRO A 280 -7.39 -13.15 4.01
CA PRO A 280 -6.10 -12.56 4.36
C PRO A 280 -4.94 -13.39 3.80
N PRO A 281 -3.74 -12.83 3.51
CA PRO A 281 -2.62 -13.59 2.94
C PRO A 281 -2.36 -14.91 3.68
N ALA A 282 -1.78 -15.92 3.02
CA ALA A 282 -1.56 -17.26 3.60
C ALA A 282 -0.85 -17.24 4.98
N TRP A 283 -0.04 -16.21 5.27
CA TRP A 283 0.63 -16.01 6.56
C TRP A 283 -0.23 -15.36 7.65
N GLN A 284 -1.36 -14.76 7.29
CA GLN A 284 -2.42 -14.30 8.20
C GLN A 284 -3.54 -15.35 8.37
N GLN A 285 -3.61 -16.35 7.49
CA GLN A 285 -4.53 -17.47 7.64
C GLN A 285 -3.94 -18.46 8.64
N ALA A 286 -4.65 -18.73 9.74
CA ALA A 286 -4.41 -19.96 10.50
C ALA A 286 -4.59 -21.17 9.56
N PRO A 287 -3.79 -22.24 9.67
CA PRO A 287 -4.04 -23.43 8.88
C PRO A 287 -5.47 -23.89 9.15
N PRO A 288 -6.24 -24.22 8.10
CA PRO A 288 -7.64 -24.59 8.28
C PRO A 288 -7.71 -25.77 9.25
N PRO A 289 -8.70 -25.83 10.17
CA PRO A 289 -8.93 -27.03 10.96
C PRO A 289 -9.08 -28.21 9.99
N ALA A 290 -8.53 -29.37 10.32
CA ALA A 290 -8.50 -30.59 9.50
C ALA A 290 -9.88 -31.21 9.17
N ARG A 291 -10.97 -30.43 9.23
CA ARG A 291 -12.23 -30.77 8.58
C ARG A 291 -12.08 -30.46 7.09
N ARG A 292 -12.41 -31.45 6.26
CA ARG A 292 -12.72 -31.29 4.83
C ARG A 292 -13.82 -30.24 4.65
N GLN A 293 -13.50 -28.95 4.75
CA GLN A 293 -14.29 -27.92 4.11
C GLN A 293 -13.90 -28.00 2.64
N ALA A 294 -14.88 -28.34 1.80
CA ALA A 294 -14.73 -28.14 0.37
C ALA A 294 -14.24 -26.70 0.15
N PRO A 295 -13.29 -26.46 -0.78
CA PRO A 295 -12.88 -25.11 -1.10
C PRO A 295 -14.14 -24.26 -1.33
N PRO A 296 -14.18 -23.01 -0.85
CA PRO A 296 -15.30 -22.14 -1.13
C PRO A 296 -15.56 -22.17 -2.65
N PRO A 297 -16.82 -22.27 -3.09
CA PRO A 297 -17.12 -22.32 -4.51
C PRO A 297 -16.44 -21.13 -5.19
N ALA A 298 -15.76 -21.39 -6.31
CA ALA A 298 -15.18 -20.33 -7.11
C ALA A 298 -16.25 -19.25 -7.32
N PRO A 299 -15.95 -17.97 -7.06
CA PRO A 299 -16.93 -16.92 -7.28
C PRO A 299 -17.43 -17.02 -8.72
N PRO A 300 -18.73 -16.80 -8.96
CA PRO A 300 -19.28 -16.92 -10.30
C PRO A 300 -18.52 -15.99 -11.25
N HIS A 301 -18.15 -16.52 -12.42
CA HIS A 301 -17.55 -15.72 -13.47
C HIS A 301 -18.59 -14.68 -13.92
N VAL A 302 -18.36 -13.42 -13.55
CA VAL A 302 -19.17 -12.29 -14.01
C VAL A 302 -18.43 -11.69 -15.20
N PRO A 303 -19.01 -11.69 -16.42
CA PRO A 303 -18.37 -11.05 -17.56
C PRO A 303 -18.14 -9.55 -17.27
N PRO A 304 -17.10 -8.94 -17.86
CA PRO A 304 -16.88 -7.51 -17.71
C PRO A 304 -18.12 -6.73 -18.17
N PRO A 305 -18.46 -5.61 -17.50
CA PRO A 305 -19.63 -4.84 -17.86
C PRO A 305 -19.50 -4.32 -19.31
N PRO A 306 -20.62 -4.23 -20.07
CA PRO A 306 -20.61 -3.68 -21.41
C PRO A 306 -20.03 -2.26 -21.41
N GLY A 307 -19.13 -1.95 -22.33
CA GLY A 307 -18.49 -0.63 -22.41
C GLY A 307 -17.27 -0.45 -21.49
N ALA A 308 -16.91 -1.43 -20.67
CA ALA A 308 -15.63 -1.39 -19.96
C ALA A 308 -14.47 -1.30 -20.95
N THR A 309 -13.66 -0.26 -20.79
CA THR A 309 -12.39 -0.06 -21.52
C THR A 309 -11.25 -0.71 -20.76
N GLU A 310 -10.08 -0.81 -21.42
CA GLU A 310 -8.85 -1.12 -20.70
C GLU A 310 -8.55 0.01 -19.70
N PRO A 311 -7.98 -0.30 -18.51
CA PRO A 311 -7.53 -1.63 -18.07
C PRO A 311 -8.61 -2.52 -17.41
N TRP A 312 -9.81 -1.98 -17.19
CA TRP A 312 -10.84 -2.61 -16.36
C TRP A 312 -11.43 -3.87 -16.97
N ARG A 313 -11.52 -3.89 -18.31
CA ARG A 313 -12.03 -5.04 -19.05
C ARG A 313 -11.15 -6.28 -18.83
N SER A 314 -9.85 -6.16 -19.05
CA SER A 314 -8.87 -7.24 -18.86
C SER A 314 -8.89 -7.76 -17.42
N LEU A 315 -8.89 -6.85 -16.46
CA LEU A 315 -8.93 -7.18 -15.04
C LEU A 315 -10.19 -7.96 -14.61
N LEU A 316 -11.37 -7.49 -15.03
CA LEU A 316 -12.64 -8.11 -14.66
C LEU A 316 -12.88 -9.44 -15.39
N ALA A 317 -12.34 -9.59 -16.61
CA ALA A 317 -12.43 -10.84 -17.36
C ALA A 317 -11.67 -12.00 -16.67
N ARG A 318 -10.63 -11.69 -15.91
CA ARG A 318 -9.83 -12.66 -15.15
C ARG A 318 -10.31 -12.88 -13.72
N ARG A 319 -11.55 -12.48 -13.43
CA ARG A 319 -12.12 -12.60 -12.09
C ARG A 319 -12.27 -14.07 -11.70
N GLY A 320 -11.53 -14.46 -10.66
CA GLY A 320 -11.56 -15.82 -10.13
C GLY A 320 -10.53 -16.76 -10.77
N ASP A 321 -9.71 -16.24 -11.70
CA ASP A 321 -8.59 -17.00 -12.24
C ASP A 321 -7.58 -17.35 -11.15
N THR A 322 -7.17 -18.62 -11.14
CA THR A 322 -6.12 -19.16 -10.30
C THR A 322 -5.08 -19.88 -11.16
N GLY A 323 -3.98 -20.30 -10.55
CA GLY A 323 -2.92 -21.05 -11.22
C GLY A 323 -1.72 -20.20 -11.63
N GLY A 324 -1.57 -19.00 -11.05
CA GLY A 324 -0.35 -18.22 -11.20
C GLY A 324 0.91 -18.96 -10.71
N PRO A 325 2.10 -18.56 -11.16
CA PRO A 325 3.35 -19.16 -10.73
C PRO A 325 3.54 -18.95 -9.22
N ALA A 326 4.05 -19.95 -8.52
CA ALA A 326 4.35 -19.85 -7.09
C ALA A 326 5.84 -19.65 -6.90
N GLY A 327 6.23 -18.61 -6.16
CA GLY A 327 7.64 -18.31 -5.93
C GLY A 327 7.85 -16.98 -5.21
N THR A 328 9.09 -16.72 -4.81
CA THR A 328 9.49 -15.44 -4.22
C THR A 328 10.70 -14.91 -4.97
N LEU A 329 10.65 -13.64 -5.34
CA LEU A 329 11.72 -12.90 -5.98
C LEU A 329 12.11 -11.72 -5.09
N PHE A 330 13.40 -11.45 -4.98
CA PHE A 330 13.88 -10.19 -4.43
C PHE A 330 13.97 -9.13 -5.52
N VAL A 331 13.41 -7.96 -5.24
CA VAL A 331 13.38 -6.82 -6.17
C VAL A 331 14.41 -5.78 -5.75
N GLY A 332 14.33 -5.29 -4.51
CA GLY A 332 15.32 -4.37 -3.93
C GLY A 332 15.49 -3.04 -4.71
N VAL A 333 14.41 -2.47 -5.22
CA VAL A 333 14.43 -1.25 -6.04
C VAL A 333 13.87 -0.07 -5.28
N ALA A 334 14.54 1.07 -5.34
CA ALA A 334 14.02 2.35 -4.87
C ALA A 334 13.67 3.25 -6.08
N THR A 335 12.54 3.95 -6.02
CA THR A 335 12.23 4.98 -6.99
C THR A 335 12.96 6.27 -6.63
N PRO A 336 13.36 7.09 -7.61
CA PRO A 336 13.58 8.51 -7.38
C PRO A 336 12.34 9.14 -6.72
N VAL A 337 12.51 10.32 -6.13
CA VAL A 337 11.36 11.10 -5.64
C VAL A 337 10.54 11.60 -6.83
N PHE A 338 9.25 11.30 -6.86
CA PHE A 338 8.27 11.75 -7.85
C PHE A 338 7.02 12.22 -7.12
N ASP A 339 6.53 13.41 -7.47
CA ASP A 339 5.40 14.06 -6.78
C ASP A 339 5.57 14.05 -5.24
N GLN A 340 6.79 14.35 -4.77
CA GLN A 340 7.20 14.34 -3.35
C GLN A 340 7.17 12.98 -2.63
N VAL A 341 6.84 11.90 -3.34
CA VAL A 341 6.82 10.54 -2.83
C VAL A 341 8.03 9.77 -3.38
N SER A 342 8.60 8.89 -2.57
CA SER A 342 9.43 7.80 -3.07
C SER A 342 8.92 6.48 -2.55
N ALA A 343 9.16 5.43 -3.32
CA ALA A 343 8.81 4.08 -2.95
C ALA A 343 10.02 3.19 -3.02
N VAL A 344 10.00 2.16 -2.20
CA VAL A 344 10.97 1.10 -2.24
C VAL A 344 10.21 -0.21 -2.32
N LEU A 345 10.52 -1.03 -3.31
CA LEU A 345 9.94 -2.34 -3.55
C LEU A 345 10.97 -3.41 -3.17
N MET A 346 10.72 -4.16 -2.10
CA MET A 346 11.73 -5.09 -1.57
C MET A 346 11.64 -6.46 -2.19
N ASP A 347 10.45 -7.05 -2.17
CA ASP A 347 10.22 -8.41 -2.62
C ASP A 347 8.90 -8.54 -3.38
N LEU A 348 8.78 -9.65 -4.09
CA LEU A 348 7.58 -10.09 -4.73
C LEU A 348 7.37 -11.58 -4.42
N THR A 349 6.23 -11.92 -3.81
CA THR A 349 5.82 -13.28 -3.52
C THR A 349 4.57 -13.61 -4.32
N SER A 350 4.63 -14.60 -5.21
CA SER A 350 3.48 -15.05 -6.01
C SER A 350 2.95 -16.39 -5.53
N THR A 351 1.64 -16.57 -5.66
CA THR A 351 0.90 -17.81 -5.39
C THR A 351 -0.06 -18.10 -6.55
N ASP A 352 -0.76 -19.23 -6.46
CA ASP A 352 -1.78 -19.60 -7.43
C ASP A 352 -2.97 -18.61 -7.47
N ALA A 353 -3.25 -17.90 -6.38
CA ALA A 353 -4.41 -17.02 -6.24
C ALA A 353 -4.12 -15.52 -6.45
N GLY A 354 -2.85 -15.11 -6.47
CA GLY A 354 -2.45 -13.71 -6.45
C GLY A 354 -0.95 -13.56 -6.27
N PHE A 355 -0.49 -12.32 -6.09
CA PHE A 355 0.88 -12.06 -5.65
C PHE A 355 0.90 -10.90 -4.66
N GLN A 356 2.00 -10.72 -3.97
CA GLN A 356 2.20 -9.69 -2.96
C GLN A 356 3.58 -9.08 -3.14
N CYS A 357 3.71 -7.80 -2.83
CA CYS A 357 4.99 -7.16 -2.64
C CYS A 357 5.12 -6.54 -1.26
N ASP A 358 6.31 -6.57 -0.67
CA ASP A 358 6.66 -5.70 0.46
C ASP A 358 7.14 -4.35 -0.07
N VAL A 359 6.55 -3.27 0.44
CA VAL A 359 6.80 -1.89 0.00
C VAL A 359 7.01 -0.96 1.18
N GLU A 360 7.93 -0.01 1.02
CA GLU A 360 8.09 1.15 1.88
C GLU A 360 7.81 2.40 1.06
N LEU A 361 7.00 3.31 1.59
CA LEU A 361 6.72 4.62 1.02
C LEU A 361 7.27 5.70 1.94
N SER A 362 7.83 6.73 1.34
CA SER A 362 8.31 7.94 2.02
C SER A 362 7.71 9.19 1.36
N GLY A 363 7.30 10.17 2.16
CA GLY A 363 6.77 11.45 1.66
C GLY A 363 5.45 11.87 2.32
N PRO A 364 4.85 12.98 1.85
CA PRO A 364 3.56 13.45 2.31
C PRO A 364 2.44 12.73 1.57
N PHE A 365 2.28 11.42 1.80
CA PHE A 365 1.27 10.62 1.12
C PHE A 365 0.15 10.15 2.07
N GLU A 366 -0.96 9.75 1.47
CA GLU A 366 -2.08 9.14 2.15
C GLU A 366 -2.06 7.63 1.87
N VAL A 367 -1.80 6.82 2.91
CA VAL A 367 -1.98 5.37 2.86
C VAL A 367 -2.98 5.00 3.94
N GLY A 368 -4.21 4.73 3.50
CA GLY A 368 -5.31 3.95 4.09
C GLY A 368 -5.42 3.65 5.60
N MET A 369 -4.73 4.40 6.46
CA MET A 369 -4.58 4.23 7.89
C MET A 369 -5.47 5.25 8.60
N ALA A 370 -6.22 4.81 9.61
CA ALA A 370 -7.13 5.63 10.39
C ALA A 370 -6.45 6.86 11.02
N GLY A 371 -6.47 7.96 10.28
CA GLY A 371 -5.90 9.26 10.61
C GLY A 371 -6.29 10.19 9.48
N GLY A 372 -7.15 11.17 9.77
CA GLY A 372 -7.98 11.87 8.78
C GLY A 372 -7.30 12.21 7.45
N SER A 373 -8.04 12.00 6.36
CA SER A 373 -7.68 12.41 5.00
C SER A 373 -7.46 13.92 4.98
N THR A 374 -6.27 14.38 4.60
CA THR A 374 -5.98 15.80 4.39
C THR A 374 -5.77 16.06 2.91
N LEU A 375 -6.20 17.22 2.43
CA LEU A 375 -6.00 17.64 1.03
C LEU A 375 -4.52 17.77 0.63
N ASP A 376 -3.61 17.72 1.60
CA ASP A 376 -2.17 17.96 1.41
C ASP A 376 -1.37 16.69 1.21
N GLN A 377 -2.03 15.54 1.34
CA GLN A 377 -1.41 14.26 1.12
C GLN A 377 -1.59 13.81 -0.33
N VAL A 378 -0.49 13.35 -0.90
CA VAL A 378 -0.42 12.70 -2.21
C VAL A 378 -1.12 11.35 -2.12
N PHE A 379 -2.15 11.15 -2.93
CA PHE A 379 -2.80 9.86 -3.03
C PHE A 379 -1.98 8.96 -3.95
N VAL A 380 -1.64 7.76 -3.47
CA VAL A 380 -0.85 6.79 -4.25
C VAL A 380 -1.73 5.58 -4.54
N THR A 381 -1.87 5.26 -5.82
CA THR A 381 -2.51 4.01 -6.26
C THR A 381 -1.48 3.05 -6.81
N PHE A 382 -1.77 1.76 -6.65
CA PHE A 382 -0.89 0.68 -7.10
C PHE A 382 -1.61 -0.18 -8.12
N SER A 383 -0.97 -0.41 -9.24
CA SER A 383 -1.39 -1.39 -10.23
C SER A 383 -0.17 -2.15 -10.72
N ALA A 384 -0.40 -3.24 -11.45
CA ALA A 384 0.66 -3.92 -12.16
C ALA A 384 0.19 -4.36 -13.54
N LEU A 385 1.12 -4.41 -14.49
CA LEU A 385 0.90 -4.89 -15.85
C LEU A 385 1.90 -6.00 -16.15
N ASP A 386 1.43 -7.19 -16.50
CA ASP A 386 2.32 -8.23 -17.01
C ASP A 386 2.56 -8.08 -18.53
N ASP A 387 3.62 -8.71 -19.03
CA ASP A 387 3.96 -8.71 -20.47
C ASP A 387 2.98 -9.52 -21.35
N ARG A 388 1.89 -10.05 -20.76
CA ARG A 388 0.75 -10.65 -21.46
C ARG A 388 -0.41 -9.68 -21.63
N GLY A 389 -0.28 -8.45 -21.10
CA GLY A 389 -1.30 -7.41 -21.18
C GLY A 389 -2.36 -7.52 -20.07
N ASN A 390 -2.11 -8.33 -19.04
CA ASN A 390 -3.02 -8.43 -17.92
C ASN A 390 -2.74 -7.35 -16.89
N VAL A 391 -3.82 -6.76 -16.37
CA VAL A 391 -3.74 -5.74 -15.33
C VAL A 391 -4.15 -6.32 -13.99
N HIS A 392 -3.41 -5.91 -12.96
CA HIS A 392 -3.61 -6.30 -11.56
C HIS A 392 -3.80 -5.04 -10.71
N LEU A 393 -4.74 -5.08 -9.78
CA LEU A 393 -4.93 -3.98 -8.82
C LEU A 393 -4.22 -4.29 -7.52
N GLY A 394 -3.43 -3.32 -7.06
CA GLY A 394 -2.75 -3.37 -5.78
C GLY A 394 -3.69 -3.03 -4.63
N ARG A 395 -3.54 -3.80 -3.55
CA ARG A 395 -4.32 -3.72 -2.31
C ARG A 395 -3.39 -3.52 -1.14
N PHE A 396 -3.68 -2.53 -0.33
CA PHE A 396 -3.04 -2.37 0.97
C PHE A 396 -3.39 -3.55 1.90
N GLY A 397 -2.37 -4.30 2.30
CA GLY A 397 -2.41 -5.34 3.32
C GLY A 397 -2.15 -4.76 4.71
N SER A 398 -1.15 -5.28 5.42
CA SER A 398 -0.75 -4.75 6.73
C SER A 398 0.26 -3.64 6.55
N TRP A 399 0.01 -2.49 7.17
CA TRP A 399 0.88 -1.32 7.12
C TRP A 399 1.24 -0.87 8.53
N SER A 400 2.49 -0.46 8.72
CA SER A 400 3.01 0.17 9.92
C SER A 400 3.96 1.28 9.51
N GLY A 401 4.06 2.34 10.29
CA GLY A 401 4.87 3.49 9.92
C GLY A 401 5.06 4.46 11.05
N GLY A 402 5.75 5.56 10.75
CA GLY A 402 6.14 6.62 11.68
C GLY A 402 6.96 7.68 10.92
N GLY A 403 6.80 8.96 11.27
CA GLY A 403 7.72 10.01 10.80
C GLY A 403 7.85 10.19 9.27
N GLY A 404 6.75 10.06 8.53
CA GLY A 404 6.73 10.24 7.06
C GLY A 404 7.21 9.01 6.26
N ILE A 405 7.39 7.87 6.93
CA ILE A 405 7.68 6.57 6.32
C ILE A 405 6.59 5.59 6.73
N VAL A 406 6.07 4.84 5.77
CA VAL A 406 5.16 3.73 6.04
C VAL A 406 5.63 2.52 5.24
N SER A 407 5.76 1.39 5.92
CA SER A 407 6.10 0.10 5.34
C SER A 407 4.90 -0.84 5.46
N GLY A 408 4.68 -1.66 4.45
CA GLY A 408 3.61 -2.62 4.48
C GLY A 408 3.63 -3.56 3.31
N THR A 409 2.53 -4.30 3.17
CA THR A 409 2.35 -5.26 2.10
C THR A 409 1.32 -4.76 1.09
N LEU A 410 1.59 -4.98 -0.19
CA LEU A 410 0.67 -4.78 -1.29
C LEU A 410 0.29 -6.13 -1.88
N GLY A 411 -0.96 -6.56 -1.72
CA GLY A 411 -1.49 -7.72 -2.42
C GLY A 411 -2.03 -7.33 -3.79
N PHE A 412 -1.81 -8.13 -4.82
CA PHE A 412 -2.30 -7.88 -6.17
C PHE A 412 -3.23 -9.00 -6.60
N TRP A 413 -4.26 -8.60 -7.33
CA TRP A 413 -5.26 -9.49 -7.91
C TRP A 413 -5.64 -9.00 -9.31
N PRO A 414 -5.87 -9.90 -10.29
CA PRO A 414 -5.83 -11.38 -10.23
C PRO A 414 -4.42 -12.00 -10.11
N ALA A 415 -4.33 -13.34 -10.11
CA ALA A 415 -3.05 -14.06 -10.14
C ALA A 415 -2.22 -13.75 -11.39
N LEU A 416 -0.88 -13.80 -11.29
CA LEU A 416 0.03 -13.60 -12.42
C LEU A 416 -0.23 -14.64 -13.52
N ASP A 417 -0.09 -14.24 -14.78
CA ASP A 417 -0.10 -15.22 -15.87
C ASP A 417 1.10 -16.17 -15.73
N PRO A 418 0.92 -17.50 -15.81
CA PRO A 418 2.02 -18.47 -15.71
C PRO A 418 3.11 -18.31 -16.75
N LYS A 419 2.80 -17.65 -17.87
CA LYS A 419 3.74 -17.38 -18.96
C LYS A 419 4.31 -15.97 -18.87
N ALA A 420 3.94 -15.15 -17.89
CA ALA A 420 4.50 -13.82 -17.74
C ALA A 420 6.00 -13.90 -17.45
N THR A 421 6.80 -13.12 -18.19
CA THR A 421 8.27 -13.05 -17.98
C THR A 421 8.71 -11.70 -17.43
N ARG A 422 7.80 -10.73 -17.40
CA ARG A 422 8.02 -9.40 -16.84
C ARG A 422 6.73 -8.89 -16.21
N LEU A 423 6.90 -8.14 -15.13
CA LEU A 423 5.84 -7.44 -14.43
C LEU A 423 6.26 -5.99 -14.19
N ASP A 424 5.45 -5.06 -14.67
CA ASP A 424 5.61 -3.64 -14.38
C ASP A 424 4.74 -3.28 -13.19
N ILE A 425 5.35 -2.98 -12.04
CA ILE A 425 4.64 -2.42 -10.86
C ILE A 425 4.54 -0.92 -11.04
N ILE A 426 3.31 -0.40 -11.06
CA ILE A 426 3.01 0.99 -11.39
C ILE A 426 2.44 1.68 -10.16
N LEU A 427 3.13 2.72 -9.70
CA LEU A 427 2.70 3.62 -8.64
C LEU A 427 2.23 4.91 -9.28
N THR A 428 0.96 5.28 -9.10
CA THR A 428 0.39 6.48 -9.74
C THR A 428 -0.07 7.49 -8.70
N THR A 429 0.45 8.71 -8.81
CA THR A 429 0.00 9.90 -8.07
C THR A 429 -0.85 10.80 -8.98
N ASP A 430 -1.20 11.99 -8.51
CA ASP A 430 -2.00 12.95 -9.29
C ASP A 430 -1.23 13.49 -10.52
N ARG A 431 0.10 13.59 -10.40
CA ARG A 431 0.97 14.29 -11.37
C ARG A 431 2.00 13.41 -12.05
N ALA A 432 2.32 12.26 -11.48
CA ALA A 432 3.35 11.39 -12.02
C ALA A 432 3.02 9.92 -11.75
N ARG A 433 3.67 9.04 -12.50
CA ARG A 433 3.72 7.61 -12.17
C ARG A 433 5.16 7.09 -12.21
N ALA A 434 5.46 6.19 -11.29
CA ALA A 434 6.69 5.41 -11.29
C ALA A 434 6.38 3.99 -11.78
N VAL A 435 7.13 3.53 -12.77
CA VAL A 435 7.04 2.18 -13.32
C VAL A 435 8.30 1.42 -12.92
N ILE A 436 8.14 0.34 -12.16
CA ILE A 436 9.21 -0.56 -11.74
C ILE A 436 9.11 -1.84 -12.56
N ALA A 437 10.02 -2.02 -13.52
CA ALA A 437 10.04 -3.18 -14.41
C ALA A 437 10.76 -4.37 -13.75
N VAL A 438 9.99 -5.35 -13.28
CA VAL A 438 10.48 -6.54 -12.58
C VAL A 438 10.58 -7.74 -13.54
N PRO A 439 11.78 -8.26 -13.83
CA PRO A 439 11.91 -9.52 -14.56
C PRO A 439 11.43 -10.68 -13.68
N LEU A 440 10.55 -11.53 -14.22
CA LEU A 440 10.00 -12.68 -13.50
C LEU A 440 10.87 -13.90 -13.77
N THR A 441 11.87 -14.11 -12.92
CA THR A 441 12.66 -15.34 -12.86
C THR A 441 12.27 -16.09 -11.60
N TRP A 442 11.29 -16.96 -11.71
CA TRP A 442 10.95 -17.87 -10.61
C TRP A 442 12.06 -18.88 -10.48
N ASP A 443 12.72 -18.92 -9.32
CA ASP A 443 13.51 -20.09 -8.98
C ASP A 443 12.58 -21.29 -9.04
N ASP A 444 12.90 -22.29 -9.87
CA ASP A 444 12.15 -23.54 -9.92
C ASP A 444 11.99 -24.04 -8.47
N ALA A 445 10.76 -23.99 -7.96
CA ALA A 445 10.46 -24.33 -6.58
C ALA A 445 10.97 -25.77 -6.32
N ARG A 446 12.03 -25.88 -5.53
CA ARG A 446 12.59 -27.17 -5.09
C ARG A 446 11.73 -27.82 -4.02
#